data_AF-A0A950DMV6-F1
#
_entry.id   AF-A0A950DMV6-F1
#
_cell.length_a   1.000
_cell.length_b   1.000
_cell.length_c   1.000
_cell.angle_alpha   90.00
_cell.angle_beta   90.00
_cell.angle_gamma   90.00
#
_symmetry.space_group_name_H-M   'P 1'
#
loop_
_entity.id
_entity.type
_entity.pdbx_description
1 polymer ?
#
loop_
_entity_poly.entity_id
_entity_poly.type
_entity_poly.pdbx_seq_one_letter_code
_entity_poly.pdbx_strand_id
1 'polypeptide(L)' 'RGFRAMQFNFVVSTNERAVQLWQRFGFEIVGRLPHAFCHPQRGYVDAYVMYLQLDR' A
#
# COMPACT_ATOMS: atom_id res chain seq x y z
N ARG A 1 7.06 6.29 24.88
CA ARG A 1 5.80 6.29 24.10
C ARG A 1 6.14 5.81 22.69
N GLY A 2 5.56 4.70 22.24
CA GLY A 2 5.82 4.12 20.91
C GLY A 2 4.79 4.57 19.87
N PHE A 3 5.06 4.27 18.60
CA PHE A 3 4.07 4.39 17.53
C PHE A 3 2.95 3.36 17.73
N ARG A 4 1.72 3.74 17.39
CA ARG A 4 0.55 2.83 17.44
C ARG A 4 0.30 2.12 16.11
N ALA A 5 0.79 2.69 15.02
CA ALA A 5 0.56 2.17 13.68
C ALA A 5 1.60 2.69 12.69
N MET A 6 1.62 2.07 11.51
CA MET A 6 2.34 2.52 10.33
C MET A 6 1.40 2.57 9.13
N GLN A 7 1.57 3.59 8.27
CA GLN A 7 0.80 3.73 7.03
C GLN A 7 1.73 3.99 5.85
N PHE A 8 1.51 3.27 4.75
CA PHE A 8 2.01 3.62 3.44
C PHE A 8 0.89 4.29 2.65
N ASN A 9 1.08 5.56 2.31
CA ASN A 9 0.08 6.35 1.61
C ASN A 9 -0.06 5.98 0.13
N PHE A 10 0.98 5.39 -0.45
CA PHE A 10 1.07 5.23 -1.90
C PHE A 10 1.87 3.98 -2.28
N VAL A 11 1.18 2.85 -2.38
CA VAL A 11 1.75 1.60 -2.89
C VAL A 11 1.15 1.33 -4.26
N VAL A 12 1.94 1.41 -5.33
CA VAL A 12 1.47 1.21 -6.71
C VAL A 12 0.85 -0.18 -6.85
N SER A 13 -0.40 -0.25 -7.28
CA SER A 13 -1.20 -1.49 -7.33
C SER A 13 -0.56 -2.59 -8.18
N THR A 14 0.16 -2.22 -9.24
CA THR A 14 0.86 -3.15 -10.13
C THR A 14 2.22 -3.60 -9.62
N ASN A 15 2.71 -3.07 -8.50
CA ASN A 15 3.91 -3.58 -7.83
C ASN A 15 3.53 -4.77 -6.93
N GLU A 16 3.08 -5.85 -7.55
CA GLU A 16 2.54 -7.04 -6.88
C GLU A 16 3.52 -7.62 -5.85
N ARG A 17 4.83 -7.55 -6.12
CA ARG A 17 5.88 -7.98 -5.18
C ARG A 17 5.85 -7.17 -3.89
N ALA A 18 5.78 -5.84 -3.98
CA ALA A 18 5.70 -4.99 -2.80
C ALA A 18 4.39 -5.20 -2.04
N VAL A 19 3.25 -5.26 -2.76
CA VAL A 19 1.94 -5.49 -2.14
C VAL A 19 1.93 -6.80 -1.34
N GLN A 20 2.37 -7.90 -1.94
CA GLN A 20 2.44 -9.20 -1.27
C GLN A 20 3.43 -9.20 -0.10
N LEU A 21 4.57 -8.53 -0.23
CA LEU A 21 5.55 -8.40 0.84
C LEU A 21 4.94 -7.69 2.06
N TRP A 22 4.25 -6.56 1.85
CA TRP A 22 3.64 -5.81 2.95
C TRP A 22 2.49 -6.57 3.60
N GLN A 23 1.67 -7.27 2.82
CA GLN A 23 0.65 -8.16 3.36
C GLN A 23 1.24 -9.26 4.26
N ARG A 24 2.40 -9.84 3.88
CA ARG A 24 3.12 -10.81 4.72
C ARG A 24 3.66 -10.20 6.02
N PHE A 25 3.98 -8.91 6.02
CA PHE A 25 4.34 -8.16 7.23
C PHE A 25 3.13 -7.66 8.03
N GLY A 26 1.92 -8.06 7.65
CA GLY A 26 0.69 -7.74 8.38
C GLY A 26 0.04 -6.41 8.00
N PHE A 27 0.51 -5.74 6.94
CA PHE A 27 -0.19 -4.57 6.42
C PHE A 27 -1.47 -4.98 5.69
N GLU A 28 -2.54 -4.23 5.93
CA GLU A 28 -3.82 -4.37 5.25
C GLU A 28 -4.01 -3.24 4.25
N ILE A 29 -4.66 -3.52 3.11
CA ILE A 29 -5.08 -2.46 2.18
C ILE A 29 -6.34 -1.82 2.76
N VAL A 30 -6.24 -0.56 3.17
CA VAL A 30 -7.34 0.20 3.78
C VAL A 30 -7.94 1.25 2.85
N GLY A 31 -7.32 1.48 1.70
CA GLY A 31 -7.82 2.42 0.69
C GLY A 31 -7.22 2.16 -0.69
N ARG A 32 -7.95 2.61 -1.71
CA ARG A 32 -7.54 2.55 -3.12
C ARG A 32 -7.78 3.90 -3.77
N LEU A 33 -6.73 4.47 -4.36
CA LEU A 33 -6.75 5.69 -5.14
C LEU A 33 -6.78 5.29 -6.62
N PRO A 34 -7.91 5.45 -7.33
CA PRO A 34 -8.02 5.03 -8.72
C PRO A 34 -7.12 5.90 -9.61
N HIS A 35 -6.42 5.28 -10.57
CA HIS A 35 -5.62 5.96 -11.60
C HIS A 35 -4.55 6.93 -11.07
N ALA A 36 -4.05 6.71 -9.85
CA ALA A 36 -3.17 7.64 -9.15
C ALA A 36 -1.71 7.66 -9.66
N PHE A 37 -1.29 6.64 -10.41
CA PHE A 37 0.10 6.51 -10.88
C PHE A 37 0.16 6.26 -12.39
N CYS A 38 0.95 7.05 -13.13
CA CYS A 38 1.20 6.83 -14.55
C CYS A 38 2.35 5.82 -14.74
N HIS A 39 2.00 4.54 -14.90
CA HIS A 39 2.95 3.46 -15.12
C HIS A 39 3.46 3.49 -16.57
N PRO A 40 4.78 3.42 -16.82
CA PRO A 40 5.37 3.59 -18.16
C PRO A 40 4.80 2.67 -19.25
N GLN A 41 4.39 1.45 -18.87
CA GLN A 41 3.86 0.45 -19.80
C GLN A 41 2.36 0.17 -19.64
N ARG A 42 1.74 0.60 -18.53
CA ARG A 42 0.38 0.19 -18.14
C ARG A 42 -0.60 1.37 -18.07
N GLY A 43 -0.14 2.58 -18.40
CA GLY A 43 -0.94 3.79 -18.28
C GLY A 43 -1.27 4.11 -16.82
N TYR A 44 -2.41 4.74 -16.59
CA TYR A 44 -2.84 5.10 -15.24
C TYR A 44 -3.35 3.90 -14.45
N VAL A 45 -2.61 3.54 -13.40
CA VAL A 45 -2.92 2.44 -12.49
C VAL A 45 -3.23 2.98 -11.09
N ASP A 46 -3.87 2.15 -10.27
CA ASP A 46 -4.25 2.54 -8.92
C ASP A 46 -3.05 2.58 -7.97
N ALA A 47 -3.22 3.28 -6.85
CA ALA A 47 -2.36 3.15 -5.68
C ALA A 47 -3.16 2.71 -4.46
N TYR A 48 -2.56 1.93 -3.59
CA TYR A 48 -3.14 1.51 -2.32
C TYR A 48 -2.61 2.36 -1.17
N VAL A 49 -3.50 2.64 -0.22
CA VAL A 49 -3.13 3.02 1.14
C VAL A 49 -3.08 1.72 1.95
N MET A 50 -1.94 1.44 2.56
CA MET A 50 -1.73 0.23 3.37
C MET A 50 -1.44 0.61 4.83
N TYR A 51 -1.99 -0.14 5.78
CA TYR A 51 -1.95 0.17 7.21
C TYR A 51 -1.56 -1.05 8.04
N LEU A 52 -0.75 -0.85 9.08
CA LEU A 52 -0.37 -1.85 10.07
C LEU A 52 -0.58 -1.30 11.48
N GLN A 53 -1.38 -1.98 12.29
CA GLN A 53 -1.49 -1.73 13.72
C GLN A 53 -0.26 -2.31 14.44
N LEU A 54 0.39 -1.52 15.30
CA LEU A 54 1.63 -1.90 16.02
C LEU A 54 1.42 -2.18 17.51
N ASP A 55 0.32 -1.69 18.08
CA ASP A 55 -0.15 -2.00 19.43
C ASP A 55 -1.13 -3.18 19.38
N ARG A 56 -0.60 -4.39 19.17
CA ARG A 56 -1.27 -5.65 19.52
C ARG A 56 -0.61 -6.26 20.74
#